data_AF-A0A1M7SUR2-F1
#
_entry.id   AF-A0A1M7SUR2-F1
#
_cell.length_a   1.000
_cell.length_b   1.000
_cell.length_c   1.000
_cell.angle_alpha   90.00
_cell.angle_beta   90.00
_cell.angle_gamma   90.00
#
_symmetry.space_group_name_H-M   'P 1'
#
loop_
_entity.id
_entity.type
_entity.pdbx_description
1 polymer ?
#
loop_
_entity_poly.entity_id
_entity_poly.type
_entity_poly.pdbx_seq_one_letter_code
_entity_poly.pdbx_strand_id
1 'polypeptide(L)'
;MAFRLEKLLYLRAKEEESLKSELSRIRTEIRKVEEEIDNVENSKKQIEMQLRTGTQTGTQVAFFIYLIKMYNEHIGNLRLKLSELRLLEEKTLQMYLEKRTERRSFEKLKERYIRSQMIENDRKERIVIDEVALQKYIRNTSGT
;
A
#
# COMPACT_ATOMS: atom_id res chain seq x y z
N MET A 1 -29.31 9.17 11.27
CA MET A 1 -28.46 8.71 12.38
C MET A 1 -27.03 8.49 11.87
N ALA A 2 -26.01 8.69 12.70
CA ALA A 2 -24.61 8.46 12.34
C ALA A 2 -24.26 6.96 12.37
N PHE A 3 -23.40 6.50 11.46
CA PHE A 3 -22.97 5.11 11.42
C PHE A 3 -22.06 4.80 12.61
N ARG A 4 -22.45 3.85 13.47
CA ARG A 4 -21.76 3.55 14.73
C ARG A 4 -20.28 3.17 14.56
N LEU A 5 -19.90 2.62 13.41
CA LEU A 5 -18.54 2.17 13.11
C LEU A 5 -17.75 3.16 12.23
N GLU A 6 -18.20 4.40 12.08
CA GLU A 6 -17.55 5.39 11.23
C GLU A 6 -16.13 5.75 11.70
N LYS A 7 -15.93 5.89 13.02
CA LYS A 7 -14.60 6.10 13.62
C LYS A 7 -13.67 4.91 13.36
N LEU A 8 -14.19 3.69 13.39
CA LEU A 8 -13.42 2.48 13.13
C LEU A 8 -13.02 2.39 11.66
N LEU A 9 -13.93 2.70 10.74
CA LEU A 9 -13.65 2.76 9.30
C LEU A 9 -12.54 3.78 9.00
N TYR A 10 -12.59 4.96 9.61
CA TYR A 10 -11.55 5.97 9.47
C TYR A 10 -10.18 5.50 9.97
N LEU A 11 -10.13 4.85 11.14
CA LEU A 11 -8.89 4.27 11.66
C LEU A 11 -8.30 3.22 10.71
N ARG A 12 -9.15 2.31 10.17
CA ARG A 12 -8.70 1.29 9.21
C ARG A 12 -8.21 1.88 7.89
N ALA A 13 -8.84 2.94 7.40
CA ALA A 13 -8.36 3.65 6.23
C ALA A 13 -6.98 4.29 6.47
N LYS A 14 -6.75 4.81 7.68
CA LYS A 14 -5.45 5.39 8.07
C LYS A 14 -4.35 4.31 8.18
N GLU A 15 -4.67 3.15 8.74
CA GLU A 15 -3.78 1.97 8.79
C GLU A 15 -3.41 1.47 7.38
N GLU A 16 -4.38 1.42 6.46
CA GLU A 16 -4.11 1.05 5.07
C GLU A 16 -3.16 2.06 4.39
N GLU A 17 -3.39 3.35 4.57
CA GLU A 17 -2.55 4.39 3.97
C GLU A 17 -1.14 4.40 4.57
N SER A 18 -0.97 4.12 5.87
CA SER A 18 0.37 3.99 6.45
C SER A 18 1.15 2.83 5.84
N LEU A 19 0.53 1.66 5.68
CA LEU A 19 1.15 0.49 5.05
C LEU A 19 1.52 0.75 3.58
N LYS A 20 0.67 1.48 2.85
CA LYS A 20 0.96 1.91 1.49
C LYS A 20 2.15 2.86 1.42
N SER A 21 2.28 3.78 2.38
CA SER A 21 3.42 4.68 2.47
C SER A 21 4.72 3.91 2.78
N GLU A 22 4.66 2.92 3.66
CA GLU A 22 5.77 2.03 3.98
C GLU A 22 6.22 1.22 2.75
N LEU A 23 5.27 0.60 2.02
CA LEU A 23 5.57 -0.09 0.76
C LEU A 23 6.29 0.81 -0.25
N SER A 24 5.85 2.07 -0.38
CA SER A 24 6.50 3.02 -1.28
C SER A 24 7.94 3.32 -0.84
N ARG A 25 8.19 3.44 0.47
CA ARG A 25 9.55 3.64 1.01
C ARG A 25 10.43 2.44 0.72
N ILE A 26 9.97 1.23 1.03
CA ILE A 26 10.70 -0.03 0.81
C ILE A 26 11.05 -0.18 -0.68
N ARG A 27 10.11 0.06 -1.59
CA ARG A 27 10.37 0.02 -3.03
C ARG A 27 11.41 1.04 -3.49
N THR A 28 11.42 2.21 -2.86
CA THR A 28 12.42 3.23 -3.16
C THR A 28 13.80 2.80 -2.68
N GLU A 29 13.88 2.16 -1.50
CA GLU A 29 15.13 1.60 -0.98
C GLU A 29 15.64 0.43 -1.84
N ILE A 30 14.75 -0.46 -2.30
CA ILE A 30 15.10 -1.54 -3.24
C ILE A 30 15.75 -0.95 -4.49
N ARG A 31 15.12 0.04 -5.13
CA ARG A 31 15.67 0.69 -6.33
C ARG A 31 17.05 1.30 -6.09
N LYS A 32 17.23 1.98 -4.95
CA LYS A 32 18.53 2.54 -4.58
C LYS A 32 19.62 1.47 -4.45
N VAL A 33 19.28 0.34 -3.83
CA VAL A 33 20.22 -0.79 -3.68
C VAL A 33 20.50 -1.45 -5.04
N GLU A 34 19.50 -1.57 -5.92
CA GLU A 34 19.69 -2.06 -7.29
C GLU A 34 20.63 -1.15 -8.09
N GLU A 35 20.42 0.17 -8.03
CA GLU A 35 21.31 1.17 -8.65
C GLU A 35 22.73 1.11 -8.07
N GLU A 36 22.87 0.92 -6.76
CA GLU A 36 24.17 0.77 -6.09
C GLU A 36 24.90 -0.49 -6.58
N ILE A 37 24.20 -1.62 -6.69
CA ILE A 37 24.76 -2.87 -7.24
C ILE A 37 25.25 -2.64 -8.68
N ASP A 38 24.43 -2.01 -9.53
CA ASP A 38 24.80 -1.73 -10.92
C ASP A 38 26.04 -0.84 -11.02
N ASN A 39 26.13 0.20 -10.19
CA ASN A 39 27.29 1.09 -10.13
C ASN A 39 28.57 0.36 -9.70
N VAL A 40 28.48 -0.51 -8.69
CA VAL A 40 29.60 -1.32 -8.21
C VAL A 40 30.00 -2.37 -9.25
N GLU A 41 29.05 -3.01 -9.92
CA GLU A 41 29.33 -3.96 -11.00
C GLU A 41 30.00 -3.29 -12.19
N ASN A 42 29.59 -2.07 -12.55
CA ASN A 42 30.24 -1.31 -13.61
C ASN A 42 31.67 -0.90 -13.24
N SER A 43 31.88 -0.46 -12.00
CA SER A 43 33.20 -0.12 -11.48
C SER A 43 34.13 -1.34 -11.48
N LYS A 44 33.60 -2.50 -11.05
CA LYS A 44 34.32 -3.78 -11.11
C LYS A 44 34.70 -4.15 -12.54
N LYS A 45 33.77 -4.06 -13.50
CA LYS A 45 34.03 -4.36 -14.93
C LYS A 45 35.13 -3.47 -15.51
N GLN A 46 35.18 -2.18 -15.13
CA GLN A 46 36.25 -1.28 -15.57
C GLN A 46 37.62 -1.75 -15.07
N ILE A 47 37.72 -2.16 -13.81
CA ILE A 47 38.96 -2.71 -13.23
C ILE A 47 39.35 -4.04 -13.89
N GLU A 48 38.38 -4.94 -14.11
CA GLU A 48 38.62 -6.21 -14.83
C GLU A 48 39.11 -5.98 -16.26
N MET A 49 38.57 -4.97 -16.95
CA MET A 49 39.02 -4.58 -18.28
C MET A 49 40.45 -4.04 -18.24
N GLN A 50 40.77 -3.14 -17.30
CA GLN A 50 42.12 -2.62 -17.11
C GLN A 50 43.14 -3.73 -16.82
N LEU A 51 42.75 -4.76 -16.06
CA LEU A 51 43.58 -5.91 -15.77
C LEU A 51 43.85 -6.77 -17.01
N ARG A 52 42.88 -6.88 -17.93
CA ARG A 52 43.00 -7.69 -19.16
C ARG A 52 43.78 -6.99 -20.28
N THR A 53 43.61 -5.67 -20.43
CA THR A 53 44.15 -4.93 -21.58
C THR A 53 45.28 -3.97 -21.22
N GLY A 54 45.49 -3.66 -19.95
CA GLY A 54 46.51 -2.72 -19.49
C GLY A 54 47.89 -3.36 -19.35
N THR A 55 48.94 -2.56 -19.57
CA THR A 55 50.30 -2.90 -19.19
C THR A 55 50.51 -2.54 -17.72
N GLN A 56 50.63 -3.56 -16.87
CA GLN A 56 50.69 -3.38 -15.43
C GLN A 56 51.91 -4.08 -14.83
N THR A 57 52.43 -3.51 -13.75
CA THR A 57 53.46 -4.14 -12.93
C THR A 57 52.86 -5.25 -12.05
N GLY A 58 53.68 -6.22 -11.61
CA GLY A 58 53.19 -7.35 -10.80
C GLY A 58 52.50 -6.93 -9.49
N THR A 59 52.91 -5.82 -8.88
CA THR A 59 52.27 -5.23 -7.70
C THR A 59 50.90 -4.63 -8.02
N GLN A 60 50.73 -3.98 -9.18
CA GLN A 60 49.44 -3.47 -9.64
C GLN A 60 48.45 -4.60 -9.93
N VAL A 61 48.91 -5.69 -10.54
CA VAL A 61 48.09 -6.89 -10.79
C VAL A 61 47.55 -7.45 -9.47
N ALA A 62 48.42 -7.63 -8.46
CA ALA A 62 48.01 -8.10 -7.15
C ALA A 62 46.98 -7.17 -6.48
N PHE A 63 47.17 -5.86 -6.62
CA PHE A 63 46.24 -4.85 -6.11
C PHE A 63 44.87 -4.93 -6.79
N PHE A 64 44.80 -5.06 -8.12
CA PHE A 64 43.51 -5.18 -8.81
C PHE A 64 42.78 -6.48 -8.49
N ILE A 65 43.50 -7.60 -8.33
CA ILE A 65 42.90 -8.86 -7.88
C ILE A 65 42.25 -8.68 -6.49
N TYR A 66 42.96 -8.01 -5.56
CA TYR A 66 42.42 -7.68 -4.26
C TYR A 66 41.17 -6.78 -4.36
N LEU A 67 41.23 -5.76 -5.20
CA LEU A 67 40.12 -4.81 -5.40
C LEU A 67 38.87 -5.48 -6.00
N ILE A 68 39.06 -6.38 -6.97
CA ILE A 68 37.99 -7.22 -7.54
C ILE A 68 37.36 -8.11 -6.45
N LYS A 69 38.18 -8.69 -5.57
CA LYS A 69 37.68 -9.50 -4.44
C LYS A 69 36.82 -8.65 -3.51
N MET A 70 37.28 -7.45 -3.14
CA MET A 70 36.52 -6.52 -2.30
C MET A 70 35.18 -6.12 -2.95
N TYR A 71 35.17 -5.86 -4.26
CA TYR A 71 33.91 -5.61 -4.98
C TYR A 71 32.96 -6.80 -4.94
N ASN A 72 33.45 -8.02 -5.11
CA ASN A 72 32.61 -9.22 -5.02
C ASN A 72 31.98 -9.38 -3.64
N GLU A 73 32.75 -9.17 -2.58
CA GLU A 73 32.26 -9.22 -1.20
C GLU A 73 31.20 -8.12 -0.96
N HIS A 74 31.46 -6.90 -1.43
CA HIS A 74 30.51 -5.79 -1.31
C HIS A 74 29.21 -6.03 -2.08
N ILE A 75 29.28 -6.51 -3.33
CA ILE A 75 28.11 -6.93 -4.11
C ILE A 75 27.34 -8.04 -3.39
N GLY A 76 28.05 -9.00 -2.78
CA GLY A 76 27.44 -10.04 -1.96
C GLY A 76 26.61 -9.46 -0.82
N ASN A 77 27.16 -8.51 -0.07
CA ASN A 77 26.47 -7.84 1.03
C ASN A 77 25.25 -7.03 0.54
N LEU A 78 25.37 -6.32 -0.58
CA LEU A 78 24.26 -5.58 -1.18
C LEU A 78 23.14 -6.51 -1.64
N ARG A 79 23.47 -7.67 -2.22
CA ARG A 79 22.50 -8.68 -2.63
C ARG A 79 21.78 -9.31 -1.43
N LEU A 80 22.47 -9.53 -0.32
CA LEU A 80 21.84 -9.97 0.93
C LEU A 80 20.83 -8.93 1.43
N LYS A 81 21.25 -7.66 1.52
CA LYS A 81 20.37 -6.54 1.89
C LYS A 81 19.15 -6.43 0.97
N LEU A 82 19.35 -6.61 -0.34
CA LEU A 82 18.27 -6.60 -1.31
C LEU A 82 17.28 -7.76 -1.08
N SER A 83 17.78 -8.95 -0.76
CA SER A 83 16.93 -10.09 -0.42
C SER A 83 16.08 -9.86 0.83
N GLU A 84 16.66 -9.23 1.85
CA GLU A 84 15.95 -8.86 3.08
C GLU A 84 14.87 -7.81 2.80
N LEU A 85 15.18 -6.79 2.00
CA LEU A 85 14.22 -5.76 1.60
C LEU A 85 13.06 -6.34 0.78
N ARG A 86 13.32 -7.30 -0.11
CA ARG A 86 12.26 -7.98 -0.89
C ARG A 86 11.36 -8.84 0.00
N LEU A 87 11.93 -9.56 0.98
CA LEU A 87 11.15 -10.30 1.96
C LEU A 87 10.27 -9.35 2.80
N LEU A 88 10.81 -8.19 3.16
CA LEU A 88 10.09 -7.16 3.90
C LEU A 88 8.96 -6.58 3.04
N GLU A 89 9.21 -6.28 1.76
CA GLU A 89 8.18 -5.84 0.81
C GLU A 89 7.02 -6.85 0.72
N GLU A 90 7.33 -8.14 0.58
CA GLU A 90 6.32 -9.19 0.48
C GLU A 90 5.44 -9.26 1.73
N LYS A 91 6.06 -9.22 2.92
CA LYS A 91 5.34 -9.19 4.20
C LYS A 91 4.43 -7.96 4.33
N THR A 92 4.96 -6.77 4.04
CA THR A 92 4.17 -5.54 4.11
C THR A 92 3.04 -5.54 3.07
N LEU A 93 3.26 -6.12 1.89
CA LEU A 93 2.23 -6.26 0.85
C LEU A 93 1.09 -7.17 1.32
N GLN A 94 1.42 -8.30 1.94
CA GLN A 94 0.41 -9.18 2.51
C GLN A 94 -0.43 -8.47 3.57
N MET A 95 0.23 -7.78 4.51
CA MET A 95 -0.47 -6.99 5.55
C MET A 95 -1.38 -5.91 4.94
N TYR A 96 -0.90 -5.21 3.90
CA TYR A 96 -1.69 -4.22 3.19
C TYR A 96 -2.95 -4.83 2.56
N LEU A 97 -2.84 -6.00 1.91
CA LEU A 97 -3.98 -6.68 1.30
C LEU A 97 -5.01 -7.12 2.35
N GLU A 98 -4.55 -7.63 3.50
CA GLU A 98 -5.42 -7.97 4.62
C GLU A 98 -6.19 -6.74 5.12
N LYS A 99 -5.50 -5.62 5.38
CA LYS A 99 -6.17 -4.39 5.83
C LYS A 99 -7.11 -3.79 4.79
N ARG A 100 -6.78 -3.93 3.50
CA ARG A 100 -7.67 -3.50 2.41
C ARG A 100 -8.95 -4.34 2.34
N THR A 101 -8.87 -5.65 2.58
CA THR A 101 -10.06 -6.51 2.63
C THR A 101 -10.92 -6.20 3.85
N GLU A 102 -10.31 -5.98 5.01
CA GLU A 102 -11.00 -5.50 6.22
C GLU A 102 -11.73 -4.18 5.94
N ARG A 103 -11.06 -3.16 5.39
CA ARG A 103 -11.68 -1.86 5.07
C ARG A 103 -12.88 -2.01 4.15
N ARG A 104 -12.74 -2.79 3.07
CA ARG A 104 -13.84 -3.09 2.12
C ARG A 104 -15.03 -3.76 2.80
N SER A 105 -14.80 -4.61 3.80
CA SER A 105 -15.88 -5.24 4.54
C SER A 105 -16.67 -4.21 5.36
N PHE A 106 -15.98 -3.24 6.00
CA PHE A 106 -16.61 -2.14 6.72
C PHE A 106 -17.34 -1.15 5.80
N GLU A 107 -16.82 -0.88 4.60
CA GLU A 107 -17.51 -0.06 3.59
C GLU A 107 -18.86 -0.69 3.21
N LYS A 108 -18.87 -2.00 2.93
CA LYS A 108 -20.11 -2.74 2.63
C LYS A 108 -21.10 -2.71 3.79
N LEU A 109 -20.63 -2.77 5.03
CA LEU A 109 -21.50 -2.63 6.22
C LEU A 109 -22.11 -1.22 6.31
N LYS A 110 -21.33 -0.17 6.02
CA LYS A 110 -21.81 1.21 5.97
C LYS A 110 -22.86 1.39 4.87
N GLU A 111 -22.63 0.86 3.68
CA GLU A 111 -23.60 0.89 2.57
C GLU A 111 -24.93 0.22 2.94
N ARG A 112 -24.87 -0.97 3.57
CA ARG A 112 -26.07 -1.68 4.03
C ARG A 112 -26.84 -0.88 5.08
N TYR A 113 -26.14 -0.24 6.01
CA TYR A 113 -26.75 0.62 7.02
C TYR A 113 -27.44 1.85 6.41
N ILE A 114 -26.79 2.51 5.44
CA ILE A 114 -27.40 3.65 4.74
C ILE A 114 -28.66 3.21 4.00
N ARG A 115 -28.59 2.08 3.28
CA ARG A 115 -29.75 1.56 2.56
C ARG A 115 -30.93 1.23 3.48
N SER A 116 -30.69 0.63 4.65
CA SER A 116 -31.77 0.34 5.59
C SER A 116 -32.38 1.62 6.17
N GLN A 117 -31.57 2.63 6.45
CA GLN A 117 -32.05 3.94 6.91
C GLN A 117 -32.91 4.64 5.84
N MET A 118 -32.54 4.56 4.56
CA MET A 118 -33.36 5.12 3.47
C MET A 118 -34.73 4.42 3.41
N ILE A 119 -34.76 3.09 3.44
CA ILE A 119 -36.02 2.32 3.44
C ILE A 119 -36.90 2.67 4.65
N GLU A 120 -36.30 2.84 5.83
CA GLU A 120 -37.03 3.19 7.04
C GLU A 120 -37.62 4.62 6.95
N ASN A 121 -36.86 5.57 6.40
CA ASN A 121 -37.34 6.93 6.18
C ASN A 121 -38.47 6.97 5.14
N ASP A 122 -38.32 6.30 4.00
CA ASP A 122 -39.36 6.19 2.99
C ASP A 122 -40.66 5.60 3.58
N ARG A 123 -40.54 4.60 4.45
CA ARG A 123 -41.69 4.02 5.15
C ARG A 123 -42.36 5.03 6.07
N LYS A 124 -41.59 5.79 6.86
CA LYS A 124 -42.13 6.84 7.75
C LYS A 124 -42.82 7.95 6.95
N GLU A 125 -42.22 8.39 5.85
CA GLU A 125 -42.79 9.40 4.96
C GLU A 125 -44.13 8.93 4.37
N ARG A 126 -44.22 7.68 3.90
CA ARG A 126 -45.49 7.12 3.40
C ARG A 126 -46.59 7.12 4.46
N ILE A 127 -46.27 6.71 5.69
CA ILE A 127 -47.24 6.73 6.80
C ILE A 127 -47.77 8.16 7.03
N VAL A 128 -46.88 9.16 7.07
CA VAL A 128 -47.26 10.56 7.25
C VAL A 128 -48.13 11.06 6.09
N ILE A 129 -47.79 10.72 4.84
CA ILE A 129 -48.58 11.09 3.66
C ILE A 129 -49.98 10.49 3.74
N ASP A 130 -50.09 9.20 4.11
CA ASP A 130 -51.37 8.51 4.26
C ASP A 130 -52.22 9.14 5.37
N GLU A 131 -51.61 9.46 6.53
CA GLU A 131 -52.28 10.17 7.62
C GLU A 131 -52.81 11.54 7.20
N VAL A 132 -52.00 12.31 6.47
CA VAL A 132 -52.41 13.63 5.94
C VAL A 132 -53.54 13.48 4.92
N ALA A 133 -53.47 12.46 4.05
CA ALA A 133 -54.51 12.18 3.07
C ALA A 133 -55.84 11.82 3.75
N LEU A 134 -55.80 10.97 4.79
CA LEU A 134 -56.97 10.62 5.60
C LEU A 134 -57.57 11.83 6.31
N GLN A 135 -56.75 12.68 6.94
CA GLN A 135 -57.22 13.91 7.58
C GLN A 135 -57.90 14.86 6.58
N LYS A 136 -57.31 15.04 5.39
CA LYS A 136 -57.91 15.85 4.32
C LYS A 136 -59.24 15.27 3.85
N TYR A 137 -59.30 13.95 3.69
CA TYR A 137 -60.52 13.25 3.29
C TYR A 137 -61.63 13.44 4.33
N ILE A 138 -61.35 13.17 5.61
CA ILE A 138 -62.31 13.36 6.72
C ILE A 138 -62.79 14.81 6.79
N ARG A 139 -61.89 15.79 6.64
CA ARG A 139 -62.26 17.21 6.66
C ARG A 139 -63.22 17.57 5.52
N ASN A 140 -63.02 17.01 4.33
CA ASN A 140 -63.87 17.27 3.18
C ASN A 140 -65.25 16.59 3.31
N THR A 141 -65.33 15.43 3.96
CA THR A 141 -66.61 14.73 4.19
C THR A 141 -67.39 15.24 5.39
N SER A 142 -66.72 15.88 6.36
CA SER A 142 -67.36 16.50 7.54
C SER A 142 -67.83 17.94 7.29
N GLY A 143 -67.58 18.48 6.10
CA GLY A 143 -67.92 19.84 5.68
C GLY A 143 -69.22 20.00 4.90
N THR A 144 -70.05 18.94 4.86
CA THR A 144 -71.47 18.94 4.43
C THR A 144 -72.34 18.70 5.64
#